data_AF-A0AAW9EAM7-F1
#
_entry.id   AF-A0AAW9EAM7-F1
#
_cell.length_a   1.000
_cell.length_b   1.000
_cell.length_c   1.000
_cell.angle_alpha   90.00
_cell.angle_beta   90.00
_cell.angle_gamma   90.00
#
_symmetry.space_group_name_H-M   'P 1'
#
loop_
_entity.id
_entity.type
_entity.pdbx_description
1 polymer ?
#
loop_
_entity_poly.entity_id
_entity_poly.type
_entity_poly.pdbx_seq_one_letter_code
_entity_poly.pdbx_strand_id
1 'polypeptide(L)'
;ASLFLPREERDIADNIATILRDQGVDIILNAHVERISHHENQVQVHSEHAQLAVDALLIASGRQPATASLHPENAGIAVNERWAIVVDKRLHTT
;
A
#
# COMPACT_ATOMS: atom_id res chain seq x y z
N ALA A 1 -5.88 -1.36 8.36
CA ALA A 1 -5.24 -2.57 8.95
C ALA A 1 -5.29 -2.46 10.46
N SER A 2 -5.51 -3.57 11.18
CA SER A 2 -5.65 -3.58 12.64
C SER A 2 -4.33 -3.70 13.40
N LEU A 3 -3.24 -4.07 12.72
CA LEU A 3 -1.90 -4.22 13.28
C LEU A 3 -0.88 -3.46 12.42
N PHE A 4 0.10 -2.85 13.09
CA PHE A 4 1.32 -2.34 12.45
C PHE A 4 2.25 -3.52 12.13
N LEU A 5 2.86 -3.49 10.93
CA LEU A 5 3.71 -4.54 10.37
C LEU A 5 3.18 -5.96 10.65
N PRO A 6 2.01 -6.34 10.09
CA PRO A 6 1.29 -7.55 10.48
C PRO A 6 2.00 -8.87 10.12
N ARG A 7 3.05 -8.81 9.29
CA ARG A 7 3.84 -9.98 8.89
C ARG A 7 5.04 -10.24 9.82
N GLU A 8 5.34 -9.30 10.70
CA GLU A 8 6.48 -9.37 11.63
C GLU A 8 6.07 -9.93 13.00
N GLU A 9 7.05 -10.32 13.81
CA GLU A 9 6.82 -10.65 15.22
C GLU A 9 6.37 -9.42 16.02
N ARG A 10 5.61 -9.63 17.10
CA ARG A 10 4.94 -8.53 17.83
C ARG A 10 5.93 -7.62 18.56
N ASP A 11 6.91 -8.20 19.23
CA ASP A 11 7.99 -7.48 19.90
C ASP A 11 8.82 -6.62 18.92
N ILE A 12 9.12 -7.14 17.73
CA ILE A 12 9.82 -6.41 16.67
C ILE A 12 8.96 -5.24 16.17
N ALA A 13 7.69 -5.49 15.84
CA ALA A 13 6.77 -4.46 15.37
C ALA A 13 6.58 -3.34 16.40
N ASP A 14 6.46 -3.68 17.69
CA ASP A 14 6.28 -2.74 18.79
C ASP A 14 7.54 -1.90 19.06
N ASN A 15 8.72 -2.51 18.91
CA ASN A 15 9.99 -1.79 19.02
C ASN A 15 10.15 -0.76 17.89
N ILE A 16 9.89 -1.16 16.64
CA ILE A 16 9.90 -0.24 15.50
C ILE A 16 8.88 0.88 15.68
N ALA A 17 7.66 0.55 16.14
CA ALA A 17 6.63 1.55 16.40
C ALA A 17 7.06 2.56 17.46
N THR A 18 7.74 2.11 18.52
CA THR A 18 8.29 2.99 19.56
C THR A 18 9.34 3.93 18.99
N ILE A 19 10.31 3.41 18.24
CA ILE A 19 11.37 4.22 17.60
C ILE A 19 10.76 5.31 16.70
N LEU A 20 9.75 4.96 15.90
CA LEU A 20 9.07 5.92 15.02
C LEU A 20 8.32 7.00 15.81
N ARG A 21 7.60 6.62 16.87
CA ARG A 21 6.88 7.57 17.73
C ARG A 21 7.84 8.52 18.45
N ASP A 22 8.97 8.01 18.94
CA ASP A 22 10.02 8.83 19.57
C ASP A 22 10.62 9.86 18.61
N GLN A 23 10.52 9.62 17.30
CA GLN A 23 10.92 10.54 16.23
C GLN A 23 9.78 11.44 15.72
N GLY A 24 8.60 11.40 16.36
CA GLY A 24 7.46 12.25 16.02
C GLY A 24 6.55 11.70 14.91
N VAL A 25 6.58 10.39 14.66
CA VAL A 25 5.70 9.74 13.68
C VAL A 25 4.48 9.11 14.36
N ASP A 26 3.29 9.55 13.97
CA ASP A 26 2.04 8.93 14.39
C ASP A 26 1.67 7.74 13.49
N ILE A 27 1.27 6.64 14.13
CA ILE A 27 0.80 5.42 13.45
C ILE A 27 -0.70 5.26 13.70
N ILE A 28 -1.51 5.63 12.71
CA ILE A 28 -2.97 5.51 12.79
C ILE A 28 -3.40 4.18 12.16
N LEU A 29 -3.82 3.24 13.01
CA LEU A 29 -4.37 1.95 12.59
C LEU A 29 -5.88 2.04 12.39
N ASN A 30 -6.46 1.03 11.73
CA ASN A 30 -7.89 0.98 11.37
C ASN A 30 -8.40 2.21 10.60
N ALA A 31 -7.50 3.00 9.99
CA ALA A 31 -7.88 4.11 9.13
C ALA A 31 -8.44 3.60 7.79
N HIS A 32 -9.69 3.95 7.50
CA HIS A 32 -10.28 3.84 6.17
C HIS A 32 -10.40 5.26 5.59
N VAL A 33 -9.59 5.55 4.57
CA VAL A 33 -9.63 6.83 3.86
C VAL A 33 -10.74 6.79 2.82
N GLU A 34 -11.69 7.70 2.93
CA GLU A 34 -12.86 7.78 2.06
C GLU A 34 -12.67 8.78 0.92
N ARG A 35 -11.97 9.89 1.21
CA ARG A 35 -11.82 10.99 0.26
C ARG A 35 -10.52 11.76 0.49
N ILE A 36 -9.95 12.26 -0.60
CA ILE A 36 -8.81 13.19 -0.58
C ILE A 36 -9.27 14.49 -1.24
N SER A 37 -8.91 15.64 -0.66
CA SER A 37 -9.07 16.95 -1.28
C SER A 37 -7.92 17.87 -0.98
N HIS A 38 -7.95 19.07 -1.56
CA HIS A 38 -7.00 20.13 -1.28
C HIS A 38 -7.74 21.36 -0.74
N HIS A 39 -7.25 21.93 0.36
CA HIS A 39 -7.80 23.14 0.99
C HIS A 39 -6.67 23.90 1.69
N GLU A 40 -6.66 25.23 1.57
CA GLU A 40 -5.67 26.10 2.23
C GLU A 40 -4.20 25.64 2.06
N ASN A 41 -3.80 25.29 0.83
CA ASN A 41 -2.46 24.81 0.48
C ASN A 41 -2.03 23.49 1.14
N GLN A 42 -2.97 22.73 1.69
CA GLN A 42 -2.73 21.41 2.28
C GLN A 42 -3.61 20.34 1.64
N VAL A 43 -3.10 19.12 1.64
CA VAL A 43 -3.86 17.92 1.31
C VAL A 43 -4.68 17.52 2.53
N GLN A 44 -5.97 17.29 2.31
CA GLN A 44 -6.95 16.90 3.32
C GLN A 44 -7.32 15.44 3.08
N VAL A 45 -7.02 14.58 4.06
CA VAL A 45 -7.37 13.16 4.06
C VAL A 45 -8.59 12.97 4.95
N HIS A 46 -9.69 12.50 4.36
CA HIS A 46 -10.97 12.29 5.04
C HIS A 46 -11.14 10.81 5.34
N SER A 47 -11.58 10.52 6.56
CA SER A 47 -11.94 9.19 7.04
C SER A 47 -13.25 9.27 7.83
N GLU A 48 -13.88 8.13 8.10
CA GLU A 48 -15.15 8.04 8.84
C GLU A 48 -15.18 8.83 10.16
N HIS A 49 -14.03 9.01 10.81
CA HIS A 49 -13.93 9.58 12.16
C HIS A 49 -13.07 10.84 12.25
N ALA A 50 -12.39 11.25 11.18
CA ALA A 50 -11.43 12.34 11.23
C ALA A 50 -11.09 12.91 9.85
N GLN A 51 -10.63 14.16 9.88
CA GLN A 51 -9.95 14.83 8.78
C GLN A 51 -8.52 15.16 9.20
N LEU A 52 -7.54 14.78 8.37
CA LEU A 52 -6.12 15.05 8.59
C LEU A 52 -5.60 15.98 7.49
N ALA A 53 -5.03 17.11 7.89
CA ALA A 53 -4.37 18.07 7.00
C ALA A 53 -2.86 17.84 6.98
N VAL A 54 -2.26 17.72 5.79
CA VAL A 54 -0.82 17.53 5.60
C VAL A 54 -0.32 18.34 4.40
N ASP A 55 0.94 18.78 4.44
CA ASP A 55 1.53 19.55 3.34
C ASP A 55 1.78 18.69 2.09
N ALA A 56 2.06 17.41 2.29
CA ALA A 56 2.29 16.43 1.23
C ALA A 56 1.73 15.06 1.61
N LEU A 57 1.26 14.32 0.59
CA LEU A 57 0.73 12.98 0.74
C LEU A 57 1.52 11.98 -0.11
N LEU A 58 2.06 10.94 0.53
CA LEU A 58 2.75 9.83 -0.13
C LEU A 58 1.84 8.61 -0.20
N ILE A 59 1.69 8.01 -1.39
CA ILE A 59 0.94 6.77 -1.58
C ILE A 59 1.90 5.58 -1.51
N ALA A 60 1.69 4.69 -0.54
CA ALA A 60 2.54 3.53 -0.26
C ALA A 60 1.75 2.19 -0.28
N SER A 61 0.72 2.08 -1.12
CA SER A 61 -0.20 0.92 -1.16
C SER A 61 0.31 -0.31 -1.91
N GLY A 62 1.60 -0.33 -2.29
CA GLY A 62 2.23 -1.42 -3.05
C GLY A 62 2.27 -1.17 -4.56
N ARG A 63 2.74 -2.17 -5.31
CA ARG A 63 2.90 -2.13 -6.78
C ARG A 63 2.17 -3.30 -7.42
N GLN A 64 1.60 -3.06 -8.59
CA GLN A 64 1.05 -4.10 -9.46
C GLN A 64 2.05 -4.41 -10.59
N PRO A 65 2.16 -5.68 -11.04
CA PRO A 65 2.90 -6.03 -12.26
C PRO A 65 2.43 -5.22 -13.48
N ALA A 66 3.38 -4.71 -14.26
CA ALA A 66 3.12 -3.89 -15.44
C ALA A 66 2.97 -4.75 -16.71
N THR A 67 1.97 -5.63 -16.73
CA THR A 67 1.76 -6.61 -17.83
C THR A 67 0.72 -6.16 -18.86
N ALA A 68 -0.20 -5.27 -18.49
CA ALA A 68 -1.31 -4.86 -19.36
C ALA A 68 -0.84 -4.26 -20.69
N SER A 69 0.20 -3.42 -20.68
CA SER A 69 0.74 -2.78 -21.89
C SER A 69 1.49 -3.74 -22.82
N LEU A 70 1.76 -4.97 -22.39
CA LEU A 70 2.46 -5.97 -23.21
C LEU A 70 1.50 -6.78 -24.08
N HIS A 71 0.20 -6.76 -23.78
CA HIS A 71 -0.80 -7.61 -24.43
C HIS A 71 -0.39 -9.11 -24.44
N PRO A 72 -0.09 -9.72 -23.26
CA PRO A 72 0.42 -11.09 -23.16
C PRO A 72 -0.50 -12.14 -23.81
N GLU A 73 -1.79 -11.85 -23.90
CA GLU A 73 -2.79 -12.66 -24.61
C GLU A 73 -2.42 -12.92 -26.07
N ASN A 74 -1.74 -11.98 -26.74
CA ASN A 74 -1.31 -12.13 -28.13
C ASN A 74 -0.24 -13.21 -28.30
N ALA A 75 0.49 -13.54 -27.23
CA ALA A 75 1.49 -14.60 -27.19
C ALA A 75 0.96 -15.89 -26.52
N GLY A 76 -0.33 -15.95 -26.16
CA GLY A 76 -0.91 -17.07 -25.42
C GLY A 76 -0.46 -17.16 -23.95
N ILE A 77 0.09 -16.07 -23.39
CA ILE A 77 0.64 -16.02 -22.03
C ILE A 77 -0.47 -15.70 -21.03
N ALA A 78 -0.68 -16.59 -20.06
CA ALA A 78 -1.67 -16.39 -19.00
C ALA A 78 -1.21 -15.40 -17.92
N VAL A 79 -2.15 -14.56 -17.45
CA VAL A 79 -1.98 -13.68 -16.27
C VAL A 79 -2.99 -14.05 -15.19
N ASN A 80 -2.63 -13.88 -13.92
CA ASN A 80 -3.54 -14.09 -12.79
C ASN A 80 -4.38 -12.83 -12.47
N GLU A 81 -5.27 -12.92 -11.47
CA GLU A 81 -6.15 -11.81 -11.03
C GLU A 81 -5.40 -10.57 -10.55
N ARG A 82 -4.12 -10.71 -10.17
CA ARG A 82 -3.23 -9.60 -9.78
C ARG A 82 -2.35 -9.14 -10.94
N TRP A 83 -2.66 -9.53 -12.17
CA TRP A 83 -1.95 -9.19 -13.40
C TRP A 83 -0.51 -9.71 -13.47
N ALA A 84 -0.11 -10.67 -12.64
CA ALA A 84 1.20 -11.31 -12.77
C ALA A 84 1.16 -12.39 -13.86
N ILE A 85 2.23 -12.52 -14.65
CA ILE A 85 2.44 -13.67 -15.53
C ILE A 85 2.50 -14.94 -14.66
N VAL A 86 1.73 -15.96 -15.05
CA VAL A 86 1.76 -17.26 -14.37
C VAL A 86 3.02 -18.00 -14.80
N VAL A 87 3.84 -18.43 -13.83
CA VAL A 87 5.09 -19.15 -14.12
C VAL A 87 5.26 -20.42 -13.28
N ASP A 88 6.02 -21.36 -13.81
CA ASP A 88 6.49 -22.54 -13.08
C ASP A 88 7.74 -22.23 -12.21
N LYS A 89 8.28 -23.25 -11.53
CA LYS A 89 9.49 -23.13 -10.69
C LYS A 89 10.76 -22.77 -11.46
N ARG A 90 10.73 -22.89 -12.78
CA ARG A 90 11.84 -22.58 -13.70
C ARG A 90 11.60 -21.26 -14.46
N LEU A 91 10.55 -20.51 -14.08
CA LEU A 91 10.12 -19.24 -14.69
C LEU A 91 9.56 -19.38 -16.11
N HIS A 92 9.16 -20.58 -16.55
CA HIS A 92 8.44 -20.73 -17.83
C HIS A 92 6.98 -20.33 -17.68
N THR A 93 6.41 -19.77 -18.75
CA THR A 93 4.97 -19.50 -18.90
C THR A 93 4.27 -20.59 -19.71
N THR A 94 2.94 -20.53 -19.78
CA THR A 94 2.08 -21.31 -20.68
C THR A 94 2.56 -21.31 -22.12
#